data_AF-A0A1E7IVY8-F1
#
_entry.id   AF-A0A1E7IVY8-F1
#
_cell.length_a   1.000
_cell.length_b   1.000
_cell.length_c   1.000
_cell.angle_alpha   90.00
_cell.angle_beta   90.00
_cell.angle_gamma   90.00
#
_symmetry.space_group_name_H-M   'P 1'
#
loop_
_entity.id
_entity.type
_entity.pdbx_description
1 polymer ?
#
loop_
_entity_poly.entity_id
_entity_poly.type
_entity_poly.pdbx_seq_one_letter_code
_entity_poly.pdbx_strand_id
1 'polypeptide(L)'
;MDEQDIKKMSEDQLNRLWQHRSDVVFIFNNFVNYFLVSESILLAVVGMLIGKPITSKPLLLSIVTLGLALNLVWIYIQGKQLFIMKVLKDKCKQNMPEYKATLNLWKASRWKISNGWLLAYLIPSVMAVVWLIVFTAIIVA
;
A
#
# COMPACT_ATOMS: atom_id res chain seq x y z
N MET A 1 39.47 -17.99 4.59
CA MET A 1 38.29 -17.35 3.95
C MET A 1 37.19 -17.55 4.93
N ASP A 2 37.13 -16.60 5.84
CA ASP A 2 36.85 -16.88 7.24
C ASP A 2 35.35 -17.01 7.46
N GLU A 3 35.01 -17.94 8.35
CA GLU A 3 33.69 -18.10 8.94
C GLU A 3 33.13 -16.71 9.22
N GLN A 4 32.04 -16.39 8.53
CA GLN A 4 31.26 -15.20 8.80
C GLN A 4 30.81 -15.28 10.25
N ASP A 5 31.57 -14.63 11.13
CA ASP A 5 31.12 -14.18 12.43
C ASP A 5 29.72 -13.60 12.22
N ILE A 6 28.71 -14.36 12.62
CA ILE A 6 27.37 -13.84 12.85
C ILE A 6 27.56 -12.91 14.04
N LYS A 7 28.04 -11.70 13.77
CA LYS A 7 28.21 -10.66 14.76
C LYS A 7 26.80 -10.41 15.30
N LYS A 8 26.48 -11.01 16.44
CA LYS A 8 25.23 -10.76 17.16
C LYS A 8 25.08 -9.25 17.24
N MET A 9 24.00 -8.74 16.65
CA MET A 9 23.68 -7.32 16.73
C MET A 9 23.65 -6.91 18.20
N SER A 10 24.23 -5.77 18.53
CA SER A 10 24.12 -5.24 19.88
C SER A 10 22.65 -4.91 20.20
N GLU A 11 22.29 -4.84 21.47
CA GLU A 11 20.92 -4.49 21.90
C GLU A 11 20.46 -3.16 21.29
N ASP A 12 21.35 -2.17 21.21
CA ASP A 12 21.07 -0.90 20.54
C ASP A 12 20.74 -1.07 19.05
N GLN A 13 21.47 -1.93 18.34
CA GLN A 13 21.21 -2.19 16.92
C GLN A 13 19.87 -2.92 16.72
N LEU A 14 19.51 -3.83 17.64
CA LEU A 14 18.22 -4.51 17.66
C LEU A 14 17.08 -3.52 17.90
N ASN A 15 17.22 -2.62 18.89
CA ASN A 15 16.23 -1.58 19.18
C ASN A 15 16.01 -0.66 17.98
N ARG A 16 17.10 -0.20 17.34
CA ARG A 16 17.00 0.62 16.12
C ARG A 16 16.32 -0.10 14.96
N LEU A 17 16.63 -1.39 14.76
CA LEU A 17 15.98 -2.21 13.73
C LEU A 17 14.47 -2.35 14.01
N TRP A 18 14.09 -2.58 15.26
CA TRP A 18 12.70 -2.69 15.67
C TRP A 18 11.93 -1.38 15.47
N GLN A 19 12.54 -0.27 15.89
CA GLN A 19 11.97 1.06 15.72
C GLN A 19 11.79 1.37 14.23
N HIS A 20 12.84 1.17 13.41
CA HIS A 20 12.76 1.40 11.98
C HIS A 20 11.68 0.54 11.30
N ARG A 21 11.54 -0.73 11.68
CA ARG A 21 10.44 -1.58 11.21
C ARG A 21 9.08 -1.00 11.58
N SER A 22 8.92 -0.55 12.83
CA SER A 22 7.66 0.00 13.33
C SER A 22 7.28 1.28 12.59
N ASP A 23 8.25 2.17 12.36
CA ASP A 23 8.07 3.40 11.59
C ASP A 23 7.64 3.11 10.15
N VAL A 24 8.30 2.16 9.48
CA VAL A 24 7.94 1.77 8.10
C VAL A 24 6.53 1.20 8.03
N VAL A 25 6.12 0.38 9.00
CA VAL A 25 4.75 -0.16 9.06
C VAL A 25 3.73 0.96 9.28
N PHE A 26 4.04 1.92 10.15
CA PHE A 26 3.18 3.08 10.40
C PHE A 26 3.01 3.94 9.13
N ILE A 27 4.11 4.25 8.46
CA ILE A 27 4.11 5.00 7.20
C ILE A 27 3.32 4.26 6.12
N PHE A 28 3.51 2.94 5.99
CA PHE A 28 2.77 2.10 5.04
C PHE A 28 1.25 2.22 5.23
N ASN A 29 0.77 2.13 6.48
CA ASN A 29 -0.65 2.22 6.79
C ASN A 29 -1.20 3.63 6.55
N ASN A 30 -0.46 4.68 6.93
CA ASN A 30 -0.90 6.05 6.73
C ASN A 30 -1.03 6.41 5.24
N PHE A 31 -0.10 5.94 4.42
CA PHE A 31 -0.22 6.14 2.98
C PHE A 31 -1.54 5.56 2.45
N VAL A 32 -1.97 4.38 2.92
CA VAL A 32 -3.22 3.75 2.42
C VAL A 32 -4.42 4.64 2.71
N ASN A 33 -4.44 5.23 3.91
CA ASN A 33 -5.49 6.17 4.29
C ASN A 33 -5.47 7.43 3.42
N TYR A 34 -4.29 8.01 3.15
CA TYR A 34 -4.19 9.19 2.29
C TYR A 34 -4.61 8.92 0.84
N PHE A 35 -4.29 7.74 0.32
CA PHE A 35 -4.77 7.32 -1.00
C PHE A 35 -6.29 7.23 -1.03
N LEU A 36 -6.89 6.51 -0.09
CA LEU A 36 -8.35 6.37 -0.02
C LEU A 36 -9.06 7.71 0.10
N VAL A 37 -8.53 8.63 0.92
CA VAL A 37 -9.09 9.98 1.05
C VAL A 37 -8.99 10.75 -0.27
N SER A 38 -7.83 10.73 -0.92
CA SER A 38 -7.61 11.43 -2.20
C SER A 38 -8.52 10.91 -3.30
N GLU A 39 -8.62 9.58 -3.42
CA GLU A 39 -9.48 8.89 -4.38
C GLU A 39 -10.97 9.16 -4.11
N SER A 40 -11.39 9.17 -2.85
CA SER A 40 -12.77 9.48 -2.46
C SER A 40 -13.15 10.91 -2.83
N ILE A 41 -12.24 11.86 -2.62
CA ILE A 41 -12.45 13.27 -2.99
C ILE A 41 -12.61 13.40 -4.51
N LEU A 42 -11.73 12.75 -5.29
CA LEU A 42 -11.80 12.79 -6.75
C LEU A 42 -13.09 12.17 -7.28
N LEU A 43 -13.50 11.01 -6.76
CA LEU A 43 -14.76 10.38 -7.12
C LEU A 43 -15.96 11.26 -6.76
N ALA A 44 -15.95 11.90 -5.58
CA ALA A 44 -17.00 12.82 -5.19
C ALA A 44 -17.10 14.01 -6.14
N VAL A 45 -15.98 14.58 -6.56
CA VAL A 45 -15.93 15.67 -7.55
C VAL A 45 -16.53 15.21 -8.88
N VAL A 46 -16.14 14.04 -9.40
CA VAL A 46 -16.71 13.49 -10.64
C VAL A 46 -18.22 13.25 -10.51
N GLY A 47 -18.66 12.66 -9.41
CA GLY A 47 -20.09 12.42 -9.14
C GLY A 47 -20.91 13.71 -9.07
N MET A 48 -20.35 14.79 -8.52
CA MET A 48 -21.00 16.10 -8.50
C MET A 48 -21.07 16.78 -9.87
N LEU A 49 -20.12 16.49 -10.76
CA LEU A 49 -19.99 17.14 -12.06
C LEU A 49 -20.74 16.41 -13.19
N ILE A 50 -20.96 15.10 -13.08
CA ILE A 50 -21.54 14.27 -14.15
C ILE A 50 -22.98 14.65 -14.51
N GLY A 51 -23.75 15.18 -13.56
CA GLY A 51 -25.14 15.61 -13.76
C GLY A 51 -25.31 17.09 -14.13
N LYS A 52 -24.22 17.86 -14.27
CA LYS A 52 -24.31 19.30 -14.52
C LYS A 52 -24.33 19.61 -16.03
N PRO A 53 -25.31 20.40 -16.53
CA PRO A 53 -25.47 20.68 -17.96
C PRO A 53 -24.32 21.51 -18.57
N ILE A 54 -23.51 22.17 -17.74
CA ILE A 54 -22.39 23.04 -18.16
C ILE A 54 -21.05 22.28 -18.17
N THR A 55 -20.98 21.08 -17.60
CA THR A 55 -19.72 20.36 -17.50
C THR A 55 -19.29 19.83 -18.87
N SER A 56 -18.12 20.25 -19.34
CA SER A 56 -17.55 19.75 -20.59
C SER A 56 -17.00 18.33 -20.43
N LYS A 57 -17.35 17.41 -21.35
CA LYS A 57 -16.83 16.03 -21.36
C LYS A 57 -15.29 15.93 -21.22
N PRO A 58 -14.49 16.79 -21.87
CA PRO A 58 -13.03 16.78 -21.70
C PRO A 58 -12.55 17.05 -20.28
N LEU A 59 -13.27 17.88 -19.50
CA LEU A 59 -12.93 18.15 -18.11
C LEU A 59 -13.12 16.90 -17.25
N LEU A 60 -14.24 16.20 -17.40
CA LEU A 60 -14.50 14.94 -16.69
C LEU A 60 -13.45 13.87 -17.03
N LEU A 61 -13.14 13.70 -18.31
CA LEU A 61 -12.11 12.75 -18.76
C LEU A 61 -10.74 13.08 -18.17
N SER A 62 -10.39 14.37 -18.04
CA SER A 62 -9.12 14.80 -17.44
C SER A 62 -9.04 14.40 -15.96
N ILE A 63 -10.13 14.59 -15.20
CA ILE A 63 -10.19 14.21 -13.78
C ILE A 63 -10.10 12.69 -13.60
N VAL A 64 -10.82 11.92 -14.43
CA VAL A 64 -10.77 10.45 -14.39
C VAL A 64 -9.37 9.93 -14.75
N THR A 65 -8.75 10.52 -15.76
CA THR A 65 -7.37 10.18 -16.15
C THR A 65 -6.39 10.45 -15.01
N LEU A 66 -6.59 11.55 -14.28
CA LEU A 66 -5.80 11.87 -13.09
C LEU A 66 -5.98 10.83 -11.97
N GLY A 67 -7.22 10.38 -11.71
CA GLY A 67 -7.49 9.29 -10.76
C GLY A 67 -6.78 7.98 -11.15
N LEU A 68 -6.84 7.59 -12.43
CA LEU A 68 -6.09 6.43 -12.93
C LEU A 68 -4.57 6.60 -12.79
N ALA A 69 -4.04 7.78 -13.10
CA ALA A 69 -2.61 8.07 -12.98
C ALA A 69 -2.14 8.00 -11.52
N LEU A 70 -2.91 8.55 -10.58
CA LEU A 70 -2.62 8.46 -9.15
C LEU A 70 -2.61 7.01 -8.66
N ASN A 71 -3.55 6.21 -9.15
CA ASN A 71 -3.62 4.79 -8.80
C ASN A 71 -2.40 4.00 -9.32
N LEU A 72 -1.90 4.30 -10.53
CA LEU A 72 -0.65 3.71 -11.04
C LEU A 72 0.57 4.10 -10.20
N VAL A 73 0.70 5.39 -9.87
CA VAL A 73 1.78 5.90 -8.99
C VAL A 73 1.71 5.21 -7.63
N TRP A 74 0.50 5.04 -7.11
CA TRP A 74 0.25 4.35 -5.84
C TRP A 74 0.72 2.90 -5.86
N ILE A 75 0.32 2.10 -6.86
CA ILE A 75 0.72 0.70 -6.99
C ILE A 75 2.25 0.58 -7.00
N TYR A 76 2.93 1.48 -7.70
CA TYR A 76 4.40 1.51 -7.73
C TYR A 76 5.02 1.82 -6.36
N ILE A 77 4.57 2.91 -5.71
CA ILE A 77 5.10 3.32 -4.40
C ILE A 77 4.83 2.24 -3.36
N GLN A 78 3.61 1.69 -3.31
CA GLN A 78 3.28 0.67 -2.32
C GLN A 78 3.95 -0.67 -2.59
N GLY A 79 4.14 -1.05 -3.85
CA GLY A 79 4.93 -2.23 -4.20
C GLY A 79 6.35 -2.13 -3.63
N LYS A 80 6.99 -0.96 -3.77
CA LYS A 80 8.32 -0.68 -3.20
C LYS A 80 8.31 -0.73 -1.67
N GLN A 81 7.32 -0.11 -1.01
CA GLN A 81 7.22 -0.13 0.45
C GLN A 81 6.96 -1.54 1.01
N LEU A 82 6.12 -2.33 0.34
CA LEU A 82 5.89 -3.73 0.69
C LEU A 82 7.18 -4.55 0.62
N PHE A 83 8.03 -4.31 -0.39
CA PHE A 83 9.33 -4.94 -0.49
C PHE A 83 10.24 -4.57 0.69
N ILE A 84 10.35 -3.29 1.04
CA ILE A 84 11.15 -2.82 2.20
C ILE A 84 10.64 -3.47 3.49
N MET A 85 9.32 -3.48 3.71
CA MET A 85 8.71 -4.11 4.87
C MET A 85 9.02 -5.61 4.94
N LYS A 86 9.06 -6.30 3.80
CA LYS A 86 9.44 -7.72 3.74
C LYS A 86 10.90 -7.93 4.15
N VAL A 87 11.82 -7.12 3.62
CA VAL A 87 13.25 -7.18 3.97
C VAL A 87 13.45 -6.93 5.47
N LEU A 88 12.79 -5.90 6.03
CA LEU A 88 12.88 -5.61 7.47
C LEU A 88 12.27 -6.72 8.33
N LYS A 89 11.13 -7.29 7.91
CA LYS A 89 10.52 -8.44 8.58
C LYS A 89 11.47 -9.63 8.61
N ASP A 90 12.16 -9.93 7.52
CA ASP A 90 13.11 -11.03 7.44
C ASP A 90 14.35 -10.76 8.31
N LYS A 91 14.89 -9.53 8.31
CA LYS A 91 15.97 -9.12 9.22
C LYS A 91 15.59 -9.24 10.70
N CYS A 92 14.40 -8.79 11.09
CA CYS A 92 13.91 -8.96 12.47
C CYS A 92 13.76 -10.45 12.83
N LYS A 93 13.27 -11.29 11.90
CA LYS A 93 13.12 -12.74 12.14
C LYS A 93 14.45 -13.45 12.37
N GLN A 94 15.52 -13.00 11.71
CA GLN A 94 16.86 -13.57 11.88
C GLN A 94 17.52 -13.16 13.20
N ASN A 95 17.29 -11.93 13.66
CA ASN A 95 18.01 -11.35 14.79
C ASN A 95 17.22 -11.35 16.11
N MET A 96 15.90 -11.58 16.08
CA MET A 96 15.02 -11.56 17.26
C MET A 96 14.25 -12.89 17.38
N PRO A 97 14.68 -13.82 18.25
CA PRO A 97 14.06 -15.14 18.37
C PRO A 97 12.62 -15.08 18.88
N GLU A 98 12.30 -14.14 19.77
CA GLU A 98 10.94 -13.89 20.27
C GLU A 98 9.99 -13.50 19.12
N TYR A 99 10.42 -12.59 18.25
CA TYR A 99 9.66 -12.18 17.07
C TYR A 99 9.41 -13.36 16.11
N LYS A 100 10.40 -14.24 15.94
CA LYS A 100 10.26 -15.47 15.15
C LYS A 100 9.24 -16.42 15.77
N ALA A 101 9.23 -16.60 17.09
CA ALA A 101 8.26 -17.43 17.78
C ALA A 101 6.82 -16.92 17.57
N THR A 102 6.60 -15.61 17.76
CA THR A 102 5.30 -14.97 17.50
C THR A 102 4.85 -15.13 16.05
N LEU A 103 5.76 -14.95 15.09
CA LEU A 103 5.44 -15.15 13.66
C LEU A 103 5.08 -16.61 13.34
N ASN A 104 5.71 -17.59 13.99
CA ASN A 104 5.42 -19.00 13.78
C ASN A 104 4.04 -19.36 14.34
N LEU A 105 3.68 -18.85 15.52
CA LEU A 105 2.33 -18.97 16.08
C LEU A 105 1.29 -18.33 15.15
N TRP A 106 1.60 -17.14 14.61
CA TRP A 106 0.70 -16.47 13.67
C TRP A 106 0.54 -17.22 12.35
N LYS A 107 1.61 -17.83 11.83
CA LYS A 107 1.56 -18.70 10.64
C LYS A 107 0.80 -20.00 10.86
N ALA A 108 0.80 -20.52 12.09
CA ALA A 108 0.02 -21.69 12.47
C ALA A 108 -1.49 -21.38 12.57
N SER A 109 -1.85 -20.09 12.68
CA SER A 109 -3.24 -19.63 12.62
C SER A 109 -3.83 -19.74 11.20
N ARG A 110 -5.16 -19.88 11.10
CA ARG A 110 -5.89 -20.19 9.84
C ARG A 110 -5.77 -19.13 8.73
N TRP A 111 -5.27 -17.94 9.02
CA TRP A 111 -5.28 -16.81 8.08
C TRP A 111 -4.02 -16.81 7.20
N LYS A 112 -4.12 -17.37 6.00
CA LYS A 112 -3.01 -17.47 5.03
C LYS A 112 -2.73 -16.19 4.24
N ILE A 113 -3.61 -15.19 4.30
CA ILE A 113 -3.49 -13.98 3.49
C ILE A 113 -2.73 -12.91 4.27
N SER A 114 -1.70 -12.32 3.65
CA SER A 114 -0.95 -11.22 4.23
C SER A 114 -1.74 -9.93 4.13
N ASN A 115 -2.11 -9.32 5.26
CA ASN A 115 -2.77 -8.01 5.31
C ASN A 115 -2.02 -6.95 4.49
N GLY A 116 -0.68 -6.99 4.49
CA GLY A 116 0.11 -6.05 3.69
C GLY A 116 -0.07 -6.20 2.18
N TRP A 117 -0.34 -7.42 1.68
CA TRP A 117 -0.61 -7.63 0.26
C TRP A 117 -2.00 -7.12 -0.13
N LEU A 118 -3.00 -7.36 0.74
CA LEU A 118 -4.35 -6.84 0.55
C LEU A 118 -4.35 -5.30 0.47
N LEU A 119 -3.68 -4.66 1.43
CA LEU A 119 -3.60 -3.20 1.48
C LEU A 119 -2.81 -2.61 0.30
N ALA A 120 -1.72 -3.27 -0.12
CA ALA A 120 -0.88 -2.77 -1.20
C ALA A 120 -1.50 -2.94 -2.59
N TYR A 121 -2.26 -4.01 -2.84
CA TYR A 121 -2.73 -4.35 -4.18
C TYR A 121 -4.24 -4.46 -4.32
N LEU A 122 -4.96 -5.04 -3.36
CA LEU A 122 -6.41 -5.26 -3.52
C LEU A 122 -7.16 -3.93 -3.53
N ILE A 123 -6.89 -3.07 -2.55
CA ILE A 123 -7.53 -1.75 -2.46
C ILE A 123 -7.35 -0.92 -3.73
N PRO A 124 -6.12 -0.67 -4.23
CA PRO A 124 -5.94 0.09 -5.45
C PRO A 124 -6.51 -0.60 -6.69
N SER A 125 -6.48 -1.93 -6.75
CA SER A 125 -7.09 -2.66 -7.87
C SER A 125 -8.61 -2.46 -7.92
N VAL A 126 -9.28 -2.50 -6.76
CA VAL A 126 -10.72 -2.19 -6.68
C VAL A 126 -10.99 -0.76 -7.14
N MET A 127 -10.19 0.20 -6.67
CA MET A 127 -10.30 1.59 -7.12
C MET A 127 -10.06 1.76 -8.63
N ALA A 128 -9.12 1.00 -9.21
CA ALA A 128 -8.83 1.06 -10.64
C ALA A 128 -10.03 0.57 -11.45
N VAL A 129 -10.69 -0.49 -11.00
CA VAL A 129 -11.92 -1.00 -11.62
C VAL A 129 -13.03 0.06 -11.56
N VAL A 130 -13.22 0.74 -10.43
CA VAL A 130 -14.20 1.82 -10.30
C VAL A 130 -13.91 2.93 -11.32
N TRP A 131 -12.65 3.37 -11.43
CA TRP A 131 -12.29 4.39 -12.41
C TRP A 131 -12.50 3.95 -13.86
N LEU A 132 -12.21 2.70 -14.21
CA LEU A 132 -12.47 2.17 -15.55
C LEU A 132 -13.96 2.14 -15.88
N ILE A 133 -14.81 1.79 -14.91
CA ILE A 133 -16.27 1.85 -15.08
C ILE A 133 -16.71 3.30 -15.32
N VAL A 134 -16.24 4.24 -14.51
CA VAL A 134 -16.58 5.66 -14.68
C VAL A 134 -16.07 6.21 -16.01
N PHE A 135 -14.84 5.86 -16.41
CA PHE A 135 -14.24 6.26 -17.67
C PHE A 135 -15.05 5.78 -18.87
N THR A 136 -15.40 4.49 -18.90
CA THR A 136 -16.20 3.90 -19.97
C THR A 136 -17.60 4.50 -20.02
N ALA A 137 -18.23 4.74 -18.86
CA ALA A 137 -19.54 5.40 -18.81
C ALA A 137 -19.51 6.81 -19.41
N ILE A 138 -18.47 7.61 -19.16
CA ILE A 138 -18.33 8.98 -19.71
C ILE A 138 -18.06 8.96 -21.22
N ILE A 139 -17.35 7.96 -21.73
CA ILE A 139 -17.07 7.84 -23.17
C ILE A 139 -18.33 7.45 -23.96
N VAL A 140 -19.16 6.58 -23.39
CA VAL A 140 -20.36 6.06 -24.05
C VAL A 140 -21.53 7.06 -23.99
N ALA A 141 -21.64 7.82 -22.89
CA ALA A 141 -22.60 8.92 -22.75
C ALA A 141 -22.20 10.13 -23.61
#